data_AF-A0A7S1ZDY9-F1
#
_entry.id   AF-A0A7S1ZDY9-F1
#
_cell.length_a   1.000
_cell.length_b   1.000
_cell.length_c   1.000
_cell.angle_alpha   90.00
_cell.angle_beta   90.00
_cell.angle_gamma   90.00
#
_symmetry.space_group_name_H-M   'P 1'
#
loop_
_entity.id
_entity.type
_entity.pdbx_description
1 polymer ?
#
loop_
_entity_poly.entity_id
_entity_poly.type
_entity_poly.pdbx_seq_one_letter_code
_entity_poly.pdbx_strand_id
1 'polypeptide(L)'
;RVEGLMGGHSGLNIHEGRANAVRLCAAATQRALEASKQSNIGDDANAAVLISISGGDKHNAIPREASAILSVTSSGAKNIIEESVQASAAAALEEFGLLEQNLSIQVKDAEASNNNVKPLDNTSTERLLSVLLALTHGPIKYSHALPNLVETSNNLASVSAPADSTSATILCSSRSSI
;
A
#
# COMPACT_ATOMS: atom_id res chain seq x y z
N ARG A 1 8.29 3.00 1.89
CA ARG A 1 7.42 4.21 1.86
C ARG A 1 7.05 4.51 0.41
N VAL A 2 5.78 4.86 0.16
CA VAL A 2 5.25 5.38 -1.09
C VAL A 2 4.90 6.84 -0.88
N GLU A 3 5.37 7.72 -1.75
CA GLU A 3 5.15 9.17 -1.65
C GLU A 3 5.12 9.85 -3.02
N GLY A 4 4.72 11.12 -3.03
CA GLY A 4 4.75 11.97 -4.23
C GLY A 4 3.59 11.77 -5.21
N LEU A 5 2.60 10.93 -4.88
CA LEU A 5 1.39 10.81 -5.69
C LEU A 5 0.56 12.11 -5.68
N MET A 6 -0.16 12.35 -6.77
CA MET A 6 -1.04 13.49 -6.98
C MET A 6 -2.19 13.52 -5.96
N GLY A 7 -2.75 12.35 -5.63
CA GLY A 7 -3.94 12.24 -4.78
C GLY A 7 -5.16 12.87 -5.44
N GLY A 8 -5.99 13.59 -4.69
CA GLY A 8 -7.14 14.32 -5.25
C GLY A 8 -8.45 14.01 -4.52
N HIS A 9 -9.53 14.65 -4.96
CA HIS A 9 -10.85 14.42 -4.41
C HIS A 9 -11.47 13.16 -5.04
N SER A 10 -11.83 12.18 -4.21
CA SER A 10 -12.30 10.85 -4.67
C SER A 10 -13.64 10.86 -5.38
N GLY A 11 -14.38 11.97 -5.39
CA GLY A 11 -15.56 12.13 -6.24
C GLY A 11 -15.27 12.80 -7.59
N LEU A 12 -14.30 13.73 -7.62
CA LEU A 12 -14.05 14.54 -8.80
C LEU A 12 -12.96 13.91 -9.67
N ASN A 13 -11.91 13.38 -9.06
CA ASN A 13 -10.70 12.93 -9.75
C ASN A 13 -10.61 11.41 -9.90
N ILE A 14 -11.60 10.64 -9.43
CA ILE A 14 -11.53 9.16 -9.42
C ILE A 14 -11.48 8.55 -10.82
N HIS A 15 -12.00 9.25 -11.82
CA HIS A 15 -12.00 8.82 -13.22
C HIS A 15 -10.65 9.04 -13.92
N GLU A 16 -9.72 9.79 -13.30
CA GLU A 16 -8.47 10.21 -13.94
C GLU A 16 -7.37 9.12 -13.93
N GLY A 17 -7.64 7.96 -13.34
CA GLY A 17 -6.67 6.86 -13.31
C GLY A 17 -5.45 7.13 -12.41
N ARG A 18 -5.57 8.05 -11.45
CA ARG A 18 -4.52 8.35 -10.46
C ARG A 18 -4.21 7.12 -9.61
N ALA A 19 -2.95 6.96 -9.23
CA ALA A 19 -2.53 5.84 -8.41
C ALA A 19 -2.99 6.01 -6.95
N ASN A 20 -3.01 4.89 -6.22
CA ASN A 20 -3.41 4.86 -4.82
C ASN A 20 -2.24 4.42 -3.94
N ALA A 21 -1.78 5.31 -3.05
CA ALA A 21 -0.62 5.02 -2.20
C ALA A 21 -0.79 3.77 -1.34
N VAL A 22 -1.99 3.55 -0.79
CA VAL A 22 -2.27 2.40 0.08
C VAL A 22 -2.12 1.09 -0.69
N ARG A 23 -2.68 1.02 -1.91
CA ARG A 23 -2.57 -0.18 -2.75
C ARG A 23 -1.13 -0.44 -3.19
N LEU A 24 -0.42 0.59 -3.66
CA LEU A 24 0.99 0.47 -4.05
C LEU A 24 1.87 0.03 -2.88
N CYS A 25 1.64 0.60 -1.68
CA CYS A 25 2.39 0.24 -0.49
C CYS A 25 2.11 -1.20 -0.05
N ALA A 26 0.83 -1.63 -0.05
CA ALA A 26 0.46 -3.01 0.27
C ALA A 26 1.09 -4.00 -0.73
N ALA A 27 1.07 -3.70 -2.03
CA ALA A 27 1.63 -4.55 -3.07
C ALA A 27 3.16 -4.68 -2.93
N ALA A 28 3.87 -3.56 -2.75
CA ALA A 28 5.32 -3.57 -2.55
C ALA A 28 5.70 -4.32 -1.25
N THR A 29 4.92 -4.14 -0.18
CA THR A 29 5.15 -4.83 1.10
C THR A 29 4.94 -6.34 0.96
N GLN A 30 3.86 -6.77 0.30
CA GLN A 30 3.60 -8.20 0.08
C GLN A 30 4.74 -8.84 -0.70
N ARG A 31 5.15 -8.25 -1.83
CA ARG A 31 6.26 -8.78 -2.65
C ARG A 31 7.58 -8.83 -1.88
N ALA A 32 7.88 -7.81 -1.08
CA ALA A 32 9.11 -7.78 -0.27
C ALA A 32 9.12 -8.91 0.78
N LEU A 33 7.99 -9.16 1.45
CA LEU A 33 7.88 -10.26 2.42
C LEU A 33 7.96 -11.63 1.74
N GLU A 34 7.33 -11.79 0.57
CA GLU A 34 7.41 -13.02 -0.22
C GLU A 34 8.84 -13.30 -0.72
N ALA A 35 9.53 -12.29 -1.24
CA ALA A 35 10.91 -12.40 -1.67
C ALA A 35 11.84 -12.76 -0.51
N SER A 36 11.66 -12.13 0.65
CA SER A 36 12.41 -12.48 1.86
C SER A 36 12.18 -13.93 2.28
N LYS A 37 10.92 -14.41 2.28
CA LYS A 37 10.57 -15.80 2.62
C LYS A 37 11.20 -16.81 1.65
N GLN A 38 11.22 -16.52 0.35
CA GLN A 38 11.75 -17.43 -0.68
C GLN A 38 13.27 -17.55 -0.66
N SER A 39 13.97 -16.53 -0.16
CA SER A 39 15.43 -16.47 -0.19
C SER A 39 16.14 -17.44 0.76
N ASN A 40 15.44 -18.03 1.74
CA ASN A 40 16.01 -18.91 2.76
C ASN A 40 17.28 -18.35 3.43
N ILE A 41 17.42 -17.02 3.54
CA ILE A 41 18.58 -16.40 4.20
C ILE A 41 18.42 -16.53 5.71
N GLY A 42 19.16 -17.51 6.27
CA GLY A 42 19.15 -17.87 7.68
C GLY A 42 18.09 -18.93 8.02
N ASP A 43 18.28 -19.64 9.13
CA ASP A 43 17.31 -20.64 9.64
C ASP A 43 15.98 -20.02 10.11
N ASP A 44 15.77 -18.73 9.90
CA ASP A 44 14.65 -17.96 10.41
C ASP A 44 13.62 -17.68 9.31
N ALA A 45 12.53 -18.44 9.31
CA ALA A 45 11.37 -18.24 8.44
C ALA A 45 10.74 -16.84 8.57
N ASN A 46 11.17 -16.03 9.55
CA ASN A 46 10.70 -14.67 9.82
C ASN A 46 11.80 -13.62 9.66
N ALA A 47 12.71 -13.79 8.69
CA ALA A 47 13.77 -12.82 8.40
C ALA A 47 13.29 -11.38 8.13
N ALA A 48 12.01 -11.23 7.75
CA ALA A 48 11.32 -9.95 7.73
C ALA A 48 9.86 -10.10 8.19
N VAL A 49 9.39 -9.18 9.04
CA VAL A 49 8.02 -9.18 9.57
C VAL A 49 7.41 -7.78 9.53
N LEU A 50 6.09 -7.70 9.31
CA LEU A 50 5.36 -6.43 9.27
C LEU A 50 5.12 -5.92 10.70
N ILE A 51 5.60 -4.71 10.98
CA ILE A 51 5.37 -4.01 12.25
C ILE A 51 4.11 -3.15 12.18
N SER A 52 3.95 -2.40 11.09
CA SER A 52 2.79 -1.53 10.90
C SER A 52 2.62 -1.17 9.44
N ILE A 53 1.40 -0.78 9.07
CA ILE A 53 1.11 -0.15 7.78
C ILE A 53 0.10 0.98 7.98
N SER A 54 0.38 2.13 7.38
CA SER A 54 -0.46 3.31 7.44
C SER A 54 -0.41 4.06 6.11
N GLY A 55 -1.48 4.76 5.78
CA GLY A 55 -1.52 5.57 4.57
C GLY A 55 -2.88 6.19 4.36
N GLY A 56 -2.90 7.33 3.68
CA GLY A 56 -4.10 8.15 3.58
C GLY A 56 -4.52 8.82 4.89
N ASP A 57 -5.59 9.60 4.83
CA ASP A 57 -6.10 10.37 5.97
C ASP A 57 -7.61 10.56 5.83
N LYS A 58 -8.03 11.40 4.86
CA LYS A 58 -9.43 11.79 4.68
C LYS A 58 -10.21 10.77 3.84
N HIS A 59 -11.43 10.46 4.28
CA HIS A 59 -12.35 9.54 3.59
C HIS A 59 -12.58 9.86 2.10
N ASN A 60 -12.57 11.15 1.74
CA ASN A 60 -12.83 11.64 0.39
C ASN A 60 -11.56 12.04 -0.39
N ALA A 61 -10.38 11.67 0.09
CA ALA A 61 -9.12 11.91 -0.59
C ALA A 61 -8.57 10.60 -1.18
N ILE A 62 -8.06 10.66 -2.41
CA ILE A 62 -7.22 9.60 -2.96
C ILE A 62 -5.86 9.71 -2.24
N PRO A 63 -5.37 8.64 -1.58
CA PRO A 63 -4.21 8.71 -0.72
C PRO A 63 -2.92 8.97 -1.50
N ARG A 64 -2.15 9.97 -1.03
CA ARG A 64 -0.91 10.43 -1.66
C ARG A 64 0.34 9.73 -1.14
N GLU A 65 0.26 9.30 0.11
CA GLU A 65 1.38 8.71 0.83
C GLU A 65 0.90 7.51 1.64
N ALA A 66 1.79 6.53 1.76
CA ALA A 66 1.62 5.36 2.60
C ALA A 66 2.99 4.80 3.01
N SER A 67 3.06 4.14 4.16
CA SER A 67 4.26 3.52 4.68
C SER A 67 3.93 2.20 5.36
N ALA A 68 4.79 1.21 5.13
CA ALA A 68 4.87 0.01 5.94
C ALA A 68 6.22 0.00 6.65
N ILE A 69 6.22 -0.42 7.92
CA ILE A 69 7.43 -0.62 8.72
C ILE A 69 7.67 -2.12 8.83
N LEU A 70 8.87 -2.55 8.50
CA LEU A 70 9.30 -3.95 8.61
C LEU A 70 10.41 -4.06 9.65
N SER A 71 10.36 -5.10 10.48
CA SER A 71 11.54 -5.55 11.22
C SER A 71 12.28 -6.56 10.36
N VAL A 72 13.60 -6.45 10.29
CA VAL A 72 14.46 -7.23 9.41
C VAL A 72 15.65 -7.75 10.22
N THR A 73 15.94 -9.04 10.15
CA THR A 73 16.92 -9.70 11.04
C THR A 73 18.36 -9.69 10.53
N SER A 74 18.58 -9.43 9.23
CA SER A 74 19.91 -9.45 8.62
C SER A 74 20.05 -8.45 7.47
N SER A 75 21.31 -8.08 7.16
CA SER A 75 21.63 -7.26 6.00
C SER A 75 21.28 -7.96 4.68
N GLY A 76 21.37 -9.30 4.62
CA GLY A 76 20.94 -10.07 3.44
C GLY A 76 19.45 -9.94 3.15
N ALA A 77 18.61 -10.06 4.20
CA ALA A 77 17.17 -9.84 4.07
C ALA A 77 16.85 -8.38 3.68
N LYS A 78 17.58 -7.40 4.23
CA LYS A 78 17.44 -5.98 3.84
C LYS A 78 17.71 -5.77 2.35
N ASN A 79 18.79 -6.34 1.81
CA ASN A 79 19.14 -6.20 0.39
C ASN A 79 18.05 -6.78 -0.53
N ILE A 80 17.50 -7.95 -0.21
CA ILE A 80 16.40 -8.56 -0.98
C ILE A 80 15.15 -7.69 -0.96
N ILE A 81 14.82 -7.12 0.20
CA ILE A 81 13.68 -6.21 0.33
C ILE A 81 13.92 -4.97 -0.54
N GLU A 82 15.12 -4.40 -0.52
CA GLU A 82 15.48 -3.25 -1.36
C GLU A 82 15.34 -3.56 -2.84
N GLU A 83 15.85 -4.71 -3.31
CA GLU A 83 15.71 -5.17 -4.70
C GLU A 83 14.23 -5.37 -5.10
N SER A 84 13.44 -6.04 -4.25
CA SER A 84 12.01 -6.26 -4.48
C SER A 84 11.22 -4.94 -4.54
N VAL A 85 11.58 -3.98 -3.68
CA VAL A 85 10.96 -2.66 -3.66
C VAL A 85 11.36 -1.84 -4.88
N GLN A 86 12.62 -1.91 -5.34
CA GLN A 86 13.06 -1.29 -6.58
C GLN A 86 12.32 -1.84 -7.81
N ALA A 87 12.12 -3.16 -7.88
CA ALA A 87 11.34 -3.77 -8.95
C ALA A 87 9.87 -3.31 -8.91
N SER A 88 9.28 -3.19 -7.71
CA SER A 88 7.92 -2.65 -7.54
C SER A 88 7.84 -1.17 -7.93
N ALA A 89 8.88 -0.37 -7.65
CA ALA A 89 8.96 1.02 -8.07
C ALA A 89 9.02 1.15 -9.59
N ALA A 90 9.84 0.34 -10.25
CA ALA A 90 9.96 0.31 -11.70
C ALA A 90 8.63 -0.05 -12.38
N ALA A 91 7.95 -1.10 -11.91
CA ALA A 91 6.65 -1.49 -12.43
C ALA A 91 5.57 -0.40 -12.22
N ALA A 92 5.56 0.25 -11.06
CA ALA A 92 4.62 1.34 -10.79
C ALA A 92 4.90 2.59 -11.64
N LEU A 93 6.17 2.89 -11.94
CA LEU A 93 6.55 3.98 -12.84
C LEU A 93 6.23 3.65 -14.31
N GLU A 94 6.35 2.39 -14.73
CA GLU A 94 5.91 1.96 -16.06
C GLU A 94 4.40 2.14 -16.23
N GLU A 95 3.61 1.77 -15.23
CA GLU A 95 2.15 1.87 -15.28
C GLU A 95 1.64 3.31 -15.11
N PHE A 96 2.15 4.05 -14.12
CA PHE A 96 1.59 5.35 -13.70
C PHE A 96 2.48 6.55 -14.02
N GLY A 97 3.74 6.36 -14.45
CA GLY A 97 4.73 7.43 -14.50
C GLY A 97 4.43 8.59 -15.46
N LEU A 98 3.56 8.37 -16.46
CA LEU A 98 3.06 9.46 -17.32
C LEU A 98 2.18 10.45 -16.55
N LEU A 99 1.42 9.96 -15.56
CA LEU A 99 0.50 10.74 -14.74
C LEU A 99 1.13 11.14 -13.41
N GLU A 100 1.71 10.18 -12.70
CA GLU A 100 2.27 10.31 -11.36
C GLU A 100 3.77 10.66 -11.43
N GLN A 101 4.10 11.81 -12.00
CA GLN A 101 5.49 12.22 -12.31
C GLN A 101 6.43 12.30 -11.09
N ASN A 102 5.86 12.45 -9.89
CA ASN A 102 6.61 12.53 -8.63
C ASN A 102 6.52 11.23 -7.80
N LEU A 103 5.95 10.15 -8.35
CA LEU A 103 5.84 8.86 -7.67
C LEU A 103 7.23 8.36 -7.22
N SER A 104 7.33 8.08 -5.93
CA SER A 104 8.50 7.50 -5.31
C SER A 104 8.11 6.32 -4.43
N ILE A 105 8.78 5.18 -4.61
CA ILE A 105 8.67 4.00 -3.75
C ILE A 105 10.08 3.62 -3.30
N GLN A 106 10.34 3.68 -1.99
CA GLN A 106 11.69 3.52 -1.44
C GLN A 106 11.69 2.78 -0.11
N VAL A 107 12.79 2.09 0.18
CA VAL A 107 13.15 1.63 1.52
C VAL A 107 13.90 2.76 2.21
N LYS A 108 13.52 3.05 3.46
CA LYS A 108 14.22 4.00 4.33
C LYS A 108 14.41 3.32 5.66
N ASP A 109 15.54 3.52 6.31
CA ASP A 109 15.71 3.09 7.70
C ASP A 109 14.68 3.84 8.54
N ALA A 110 13.91 3.09 9.34
CA ALA A 110 13.00 3.68 10.29
C ALA A 110 13.83 4.36 11.40
N GLU A 111 13.36 5.51 11.89
CA GLU A 111 13.90 6.05 13.14
C GLU A 111 13.81 4.96 14.22
N ALA A 112 14.82 4.87 15.09
CA ALA A 112 14.95 3.82 16.09
C ALA A 112 13.68 3.72 16.96
N SER A 113 12.73 2.89 16.54
CA SER A 113 11.59 2.53 17.35
C SER A 113 12.11 1.62 18.46
N ASN A 114 11.66 1.85 19.69
CA ASN A 114 11.94 0.97 20.83
C ASN A 114 11.94 -0.50 20.38
N ASN A 115 12.99 -1.26 20.70
CA ASN A 115 13.13 -2.68 20.34
C ASN A 115 12.03 -3.61 20.91
N ASN A 116 10.96 -3.04 21.49
CA ASN A 116 9.84 -3.72 22.13
C ASN A 116 8.53 -3.69 21.33
N VAL A 117 8.54 -3.20 20.09
CA VAL A 117 7.33 -3.17 19.26
C VAL A 117 6.99 -4.58 18.78
N LYS A 118 5.76 -5.04 19.03
CA LYS A 118 5.32 -6.37 18.58
C LYS A 118 4.94 -6.35 17.09
N PRO A 119 5.49 -7.27 16.27
CA PRO A 119 5.06 -7.42 14.90
C PRO A 119 3.63 -7.96 14.81
N LEU A 120 2.98 -7.71 13.68
CA LEU A 120 1.81 -8.48 13.28
C LEU A 120 2.25 -9.92 13.04
N ASP A 121 1.45 -10.88 13.50
CA ASP A 121 1.69 -12.28 13.16
C ASP A 121 1.51 -12.51 11.64
N ASN A 122 2.10 -13.58 11.13
CA ASN A 122 2.10 -13.89 9.69
C ASN A 122 0.69 -14.02 9.12
N THR A 123 -0.26 -14.58 9.88
CA THR A 123 -1.64 -14.76 9.43
C THR A 123 -2.36 -13.42 9.32
N SER A 124 -2.21 -12.55 10.33
CA SER A 124 -2.76 -11.20 10.32
C SER A 124 -2.15 -10.34 9.23
N THR A 125 -0.83 -10.46 9.01
CA THR A 125 -0.12 -9.78 7.92
C THR A 125 -0.66 -10.18 6.56
N GLU A 126 -0.75 -11.48 6.29
CA GLU A 126 -1.25 -12.02 5.02
C GLU A 126 -2.70 -11.61 4.77
N ARG A 127 -3.56 -11.70 5.80
CA ARG A 127 -4.97 -11.26 5.71
C ARG A 127 -5.08 -9.77 5.44
N LEU A 128 -4.34 -8.94 6.17
CA LEU A 128 -4.39 -7.48 6.00
C LEU A 128 -3.98 -7.07 4.60
N LEU A 129 -2.82 -7.55 4.12
CA LEU A 129 -2.32 -7.22 2.79
C LEU A 129 -3.26 -7.75 1.69
N SER A 130 -3.77 -8.97 1.85
CA SER A 130 -4.74 -9.55 0.89
C SER A 130 -6.02 -8.72 0.81
N VAL A 131 -6.56 -8.26 1.94
CA VAL A 131 -7.74 -7.40 1.95
C VAL A 131 -7.45 -6.07 1.24
N LEU A 132 -6.33 -5.41 1.54
CA LEU A 132 -5.97 -4.14 0.89
C LEU A 132 -5.81 -4.27 -0.63
N LEU A 133 -5.35 -5.42 -1.10
CA LEU A 133 -5.15 -5.68 -2.53
C LEU A 133 -6.43 -6.13 -3.25
N ALA A 134 -7.33 -6.83 -2.53
CA ALA A 134 -8.64 -7.26 -3.02
C ALA A 134 -9.67 -6.12 -3.05
N LEU A 135 -9.54 -5.13 -2.18
CA LEU A 135 -10.42 -3.95 -2.19
C LEU A 135 -10.22 -3.16 -3.51
N THR A 136 -11.34 -2.89 -4.18
CA THR A 136 -11.34 -2.12 -5.43
C THR A 136 -11.01 -0.66 -5.15
N HIS A 137 -10.34 -0.01 -6.10
CA HIS A 137 -10.15 1.44 -6.11
C HIS A 137 -10.35 1.95 -7.53
N GLY A 138 -11.03 3.08 -7.67
CA GLY A 138 -11.31 3.70 -8.96
C GLY A 138 -12.78 3.54 -9.39
N PRO A 139 -13.08 3.87 -10.65
CA PRO A 139 -14.39 3.68 -11.27
C PRO A 139 -14.72 2.18 -11.34
N ILE A 140 -15.93 1.83 -10.91
CA ILE A 140 -16.47 0.46 -10.98
C ILE A 140 -17.44 0.35 -12.16
N LYS A 141 -18.26 1.38 -12.37
CA LYS A 141 -19.25 1.43 -13.44
C LYS A 141 -19.39 2.84 -13.99
N TYR A 142 -19.42 2.97 -15.30
CA TYR A 142 -19.81 4.20 -15.99
C TYR A 142 -21.29 4.14 -16.37
N SER A 143 -21.95 5.29 -16.41
CA SER A 143 -23.37 5.39 -16.76
C SER A 143 -23.63 4.92 -18.19
N HIS A 144 -24.68 4.13 -18.37
CA HIS A 144 -25.17 3.77 -19.71
C HIS A 144 -25.88 4.93 -20.40
N ALA A 145 -26.39 5.89 -19.64
CA ALA A 145 -27.16 7.02 -20.16
C ALA A 145 -26.27 8.23 -20.49
N LEU A 146 -25.20 8.44 -19.72
CA LEU A 146 -24.32 9.61 -19.85
C LEU A 146 -22.87 9.15 -20.07
N PRO A 147 -22.31 9.31 -21.29
CA PRO A 147 -20.92 8.97 -21.57
C PRO A 147 -19.95 9.67 -20.62
N ASN A 148 -18.91 8.94 -20.19
CA ASN A 148 -17.85 9.41 -19.29
C ASN A 148 -18.28 9.76 -17.85
N LEU A 149 -19.55 9.59 -17.48
CA LEU A 149 -19.99 9.76 -16.10
C LEU A 149 -19.71 8.48 -15.30
N VAL A 150 -18.90 8.58 -14.25
CA VAL A 150 -18.73 7.50 -13.27
C VAL A 150 -20.02 7.38 -12.45
N GLU A 151 -20.71 6.26 -12.59
CA GLU A 151 -21.95 5.95 -11.88
C GLU A 151 -21.68 5.28 -10.54
N THR A 152 -20.69 4.39 -10.48
CA THR A 152 -20.26 3.72 -9.25
C THR A 152 -18.75 3.72 -9.16
N SER A 153 -18.21 4.04 -7.98
CA SER A 153 -16.77 4.00 -7.69
C SER A 153 -16.49 3.61 -6.26
N ASN A 154 -15.26 3.15 -6.00
CA ASN A 154 -14.76 3.01 -4.64
C ASN A 154 -13.40 3.73 -4.47
N ASN A 155 -13.18 4.29 -3.30
CA ASN A 155 -11.89 4.85 -2.90
C ASN A 155 -11.38 4.15 -1.65
N LEU A 156 -10.33 3.33 -1.77
CA LEU A 156 -9.52 2.92 -0.62
C LEU A 156 -8.78 4.16 -0.08
N ALA A 157 -9.40 4.83 0.90
CA ALA A 157 -9.05 6.16 1.34
C ALA A 157 -7.91 6.15 2.36
N SER A 158 -7.94 5.20 3.29
CA SER A 158 -6.87 5.04 4.27
C SER A 158 -6.79 3.64 4.85
N VAL A 159 -5.60 3.33 5.37
CA VAL A 159 -5.35 2.19 6.25
C VAL A 159 -4.61 2.68 7.48
N SER A 160 -4.94 2.12 8.63
CA SER A 160 -4.18 2.28 9.87
C SER A 160 -4.12 0.95 10.60
N ALA A 161 -2.94 0.32 10.58
CA ALA A 161 -2.59 -0.83 11.38
C ALA A 161 -1.32 -0.46 12.17
N PRO A 162 -1.46 0.31 13.27
CA PRO A 162 -0.33 0.71 14.09
C PRO A 162 0.21 -0.51 14.83
N ALA A 163 1.48 -0.42 15.20
CA ALA A 163 2.08 -1.46 16.00
C ALA A 163 1.44 -1.53 17.39
N ASP A 164 1.52 -2.71 18.03
CA ASP A 164 0.90 -2.98 19.34
C ASP A 164 -0.64 -2.80 19.41
N SER A 165 -1.32 -2.65 18.27
CA SER A 165 -2.79 -2.66 18.19
C SER A 165 -3.32 -4.05 17.88
N THR A 166 -4.47 -4.39 18.45
CA THR A 166 -5.21 -5.63 18.14
C THR A 166 -6.19 -5.47 16.97
N SER A 167 -6.23 -4.28 16.36
CA SER A 167 -7.13 -3.98 15.25
C SER A 167 -6.43 -3.15 14.16
N ALA A 168 -6.87 -3.37 12.92
CA ALA A 168 -6.56 -2.53 11.77
C ALA A 168 -7.84 -1.84 11.31
N THR A 169 -7.73 -0.56 10.95
CA THR A 169 -8.83 0.22 10.37
C THR A 169 -8.57 0.41 8.89
N ILE A 170 -9.56 0.07 8.06
CA ILE A 170 -9.54 0.32 6.63
C ILE A 170 -10.75 1.19 6.29
N LEU A 171 -10.49 2.32 5.64
CA LEU A 171 -11.53 3.26 5.25
C LEU A 171 -11.71 3.23 3.73
N CYS A 172 -12.91 2.88 3.31
CA CYS A 172 -13.35 2.96 1.92
C CYS A 172 -14.44 4.02 1.77
N SER A 173 -14.41 4.77 0.68
CA SER A 173 -15.50 5.68 0.29
C SER A 173 -16.10 5.20 -1.02
N SER A 174 -17.18 4.45 -0.91
CA SER A 174 -18.02 4.05 -2.04
C SER A 174 -18.94 5.20 -2.42
N ARG A 175 -19.13 5.41 -3.72
CA ARG A 175 -20.08 6.40 -4.24
C ARG A 175 -20.92 5.79 -5.34
N SER A 176 -22.18 6.19 -5.36
CA SER A 176 -23.16 5.92 -6.41
C SER A 176 -23.80 7.24 -6.81
N SER A 177 -24.01 7.46 -8.11
CA SER A 177 -24.81 8.58 -8.61
C SER A 177 -26.31 8.25 -8.71
N ILE A 178 -26.69 7.05 -8.27
CA ILE A 178 -28.05 6.55 -8.09
C ILE A 178 -28.30 6.31 -6.60
#